data_AF-A0A1W9TFP3-F1
#
_entry.id   AF-A0A1W9TFP3-F1
#
_cell.length_a   1.000
_cell.length_b   1.000
_cell.length_c   1.000
_cell.angle_alpha   90.00
_cell.angle_beta   90.00
_cell.angle_gamma   90.00
#
_symmetry.space_group_name_H-M   'P 1'
#
loop_
_entity.id
_entity.type
_entity.pdbx_description
1 polymer ?
#
loop_
_entity_poly.entity_id
_entity_poly.type
_entity_poly.pdbx_seq_one_letter_code
_entity_poly.pdbx_strand_id
1 'polypeptide(L)'
;MKTDFKTPESKEIKNGKRITAFTAIKQDYGFQIKVAGCVCLRAAQNGAKNVIGIVELDDQVVPVLDARKNSSPADISDLSCIVLFENVVGRTTIVTGRLYESACQVFDLIVECMDEPETHEHLYAISEHHQACETAE
;
A
#
# COMPACT_ATOMS: atom_id res chain seq x y z
N MET A 1 24.16 36.18 28.05
CA MET A 1 23.38 36.03 26.80
C MET A 1 22.66 34.69 26.88
N LYS A 2 21.34 34.67 27.03
CA LYS A 2 20.52 33.44 26.97
C LYS A 2 19.97 33.37 25.55
N THR A 3 20.34 32.35 24.79
CA THR A 3 19.76 32.06 23.48
C THR A 3 18.52 31.21 23.69
N ASP A 4 17.36 31.84 23.58
CA ASP A 4 16.07 31.16 23.49
C ASP A 4 16.02 30.39 22.16
N PHE A 5 16.03 29.05 22.26
CA PHE A 5 15.70 28.18 21.13
C PHE A 5 14.19 28.30 20.88
N LYS A 6 13.82 29.16 19.92
CA LYS A 6 12.47 29.18 19.35
C LYS A 6 12.23 27.87 18.61
N THR A 7 11.42 27.00 19.21
CA THR A 7 10.75 25.88 18.54
C THR A 7 9.98 26.44 17.34
N PRO A 8 10.18 25.93 16.10
CA PRO A 8 9.43 26.43 14.96
C PRO A 8 7.95 26.07 15.15
N GLU A 9 7.10 27.09 15.10
CA GLU A 9 5.66 26.99 15.19
C GLU A 9 5.16 26.00 14.12
N SER A 10 4.60 24.88 14.59
CA SER A 10 3.99 23.87 13.73
C SER A 10 2.77 24.51 13.07
N LYS A 11 2.89 24.84 11.78
CA LYS A 11 1.75 25.15 10.91
C LYS A 11 0.68 24.08 11.13
N GLU A 12 -0.55 24.50 11.42
CA GLU A 12 -1.70 23.61 11.55
C GLU A 12 -1.80 22.70 10.31
N ILE A 13 -1.49 21.42 10.51
CA ILE A 13 -1.63 20.39 9.49
C ILE A 13 -3.11 20.02 9.47
N LYS A 14 -3.78 20.34 8.35
CA LYS A 14 -5.17 19.97 8.04
C LYS A 14 -5.42 18.49 8.41
N ASN A 15 -6.24 18.26 9.44
CA ASN A 15 -6.85 16.98 9.90
C ASN A 15 -6.34 15.69 9.22
N GLY A 16 -5.10 15.29 9.48
CA GLY A 16 -4.53 14.03 9.02
C GLY A 16 -3.79 13.33 10.15
N LYS A 17 -3.89 12.00 10.22
CA LYS A 17 -3.15 11.22 11.22
C LYS A 17 -1.72 11.01 10.74
N ARG A 18 -0.73 11.31 11.59
CA ARG A 18 0.67 10.99 11.31
C ARG A 18 0.88 9.49 11.47
N ILE A 19 1.47 8.87 10.47
CA ILE A 19 1.67 7.43 10.42
C ILE A 19 3.04 7.10 9.85
N THR A 20 3.68 6.08 10.38
CA THR A 20 4.98 5.60 9.86
C THR A 20 4.76 4.93 8.51
N ALA A 21 5.54 5.33 7.52
CA ALA A 21 5.57 4.77 6.19
C ALA A 21 6.85 4.00 5.94
N PHE A 22 6.69 2.86 5.26
CA PHE A 22 7.74 2.06 4.68
C PHE A 22 7.60 2.08 3.16
N THR A 23 8.71 1.95 2.44
CA THR A 23 8.72 1.67 1.00
C THR A 23 9.08 0.22 0.78
N ALA A 24 8.35 -0.46 -0.10
CA ALA A 24 8.64 -1.81 -0.55
C ALA A 24 8.95 -1.79 -2.06
N ILE A 25 10.17 -2.17 -2.41
CA ILE A 25 10.63 -2.30 -3.80
C ILE A 25 10.77 -3.79 -4.11
N LYS A 26 10.07 -4.27 -5.14
CA LYS A 26 10.18 -5.66 -5.58
C LYS A 26 11.59 -5.92 -6.11
N GLN A 27 12.17 -7.04 -5.68
CA GLN A 27 13.42 -7.60 -6.16
C GLN A 27 13.18 -9.03 -6.65
N ASP A 28 14.21 -9.65 -7.23
CA ASP A 28 14.11 -11.00 -7.83
C ASP A 28 13.63 -12.05 -6.81
N TYR A 29 13.97 -11.92 -5.53
CA TYR A 29 13.65 -12.89 -4.46
C TYR A 29 12.77 -12.33 -3.34
N GLY A 30 12.00 -11.26 -3.60
CA GLY A 30 11.07 -10.71 -2.61
C GLY A 30 10.98 -9.18 -2.64
N PHE A 31 10.91 -8.56 -1.46
CA PHE A 31 10.79 -7.10 -1.32
C PHE A 31 11.91 -6.53 -0.46
N GLN A 32 12.56 -5.48 -0.96
CA GLN A 32 13.40 -4.62 -0.13
C GLN A 32 12.50 -3.59 0.58
N ILE A 33 12.37 -3.72 1.90
CA ILE A 33 11.64 -2.75 2.72
C ILE A 33 12.58 -1.75 3.38
N LYS A 34 12.24 -0.46 3.29
CA LYS A 34 12.96 0.63 3.95
C LYS A 34 12.00 1.54 4.69
N VAL A 35 12.46 2.14 5.78
CA VAL A 35 11.71 3.20 6.47
C VAL A 35 11.74 4.45 5.59
N ALA A 36 10.57 4.93 5.18
CA ALA A 36 10.41 6.15 4.40
C ALA A 36 10.27 7.39 5.29
N GLY A 37 9.72 7.22 6.50
CA GLY A 37 9.55 8.27 7.49
C GLY A 37 8.12 8.34 8.01
N CYS A 38 7.69 9.52 8.47
CA CYS A 38 6.32 9.75 8.93
C CYS A 38 5.56 10.59 7.92
N VAL A 39 4.42 10.08 7.46
CA VAL A 39 3.54 10.74 6.48
C VAL A 39 2.21 11.13 7.12
N CYS A 40 1.50 12.07 6.51
CA CYS A 40 0.15 12.44 6.93
C CYS A 40 -0.88 11.68 6.10
N LEU A 41 -1.61 10.76 6.73
CA LEU A 41 -2.74 10.08 6.13
C LEU A 41 -3.98 10.96 6.27
N ARG A 42 -4.59 11.33 5.14
CA ARG A 42 -5.83 12.12 5.09
C ARG A 42 -6.96 11.26 4.55
N ALA A 43 -8.19 11.53 5.01
CA ALA A 43 -9.37 10.86 4.47
C ALA A 43 -9.52 11.12 2.96
N ALA A 44 -9.86 10.09 2.21
CA ALA A 44 -10.14 10.22 0.78
C ALA A 44 -11.52 10.86 0.58
N GLN A 45 -11.61 11.90 -0.23
CA GLN A 45 -12.87 12.64 -0.45
C GLN A 45 -13.93 11.82 -1.20
N ASN A 46 -13.51 10.82 -2.00
CA ASN A 46 -14.38 10.11 -2.93
C ASN A 46 -14.83 8.72 -2.44
N GLY A 47 -14.50 8.32 -1.20
CA GLY A 47 -15.04 7.11 -0.56
C GLY A 47 -14.93 5.82 -1.38
N ALA A 48 -13.91 5.71 -2.25
CA ALA A 48 -13.75 4.55 -3.11
C ALA A 48 -13.64 3.28 -2.26
N LYS A 49 -14.35 2.23 -2.67
CA LYS A 49 -14.40 0.96 -1.92
C LYS A 49 -12.97 0.47 -1.69
N ASN A 50 -12.62 0.26 -0.41
CA ASN A 50 -11.30 -0.17 0.07
C ASN A 50 -10.20 0.92 0.15
N VAL A 51 -10.48 2.18 -0.19
CA VAL A 51 -9.53 3.29 0.02
C VAL A 51 -9.83 3.96 1.36
N ILE A 52 -8.92 3.82 2.32
CA ILE A 52 -9.04 4.45 3.64
C ILE A 52 -8.66 5.93 3.57
N GLY A 53 -7.70 6.26 2.71
CA GLY A 53 -7.17 7.60 2.64
C GLY A 53 -6.18 7.82 1.53
N ILE A 54 -5.54 8.97 1.58
CA ILE A 54 -4.50 9.40 0.67
C ILE A 54 -3.30 9.92 1.47
N VAL A 55 -2.11 9.69 0.93
CA VAL A 55 -0.85 10.26 1.38
C VAL A 55 -0.32 11.14 0.26
N GLU A 56 0.06 12.37 0.57
CA GLU A 56 0.80 13.24 -0.34
C GLU A 56 2.29 12.98 -0.17
N LEU A 57 2.95 12.55 -1.25
CA LEU A 57 4.40 12.56 -1.42
C LEU A 57 4.77 13.73 -2.33
N ASP A 58 6.05 14.10 -2.39
CA ASP A 58 6.51 15.29 -3.11
C ASP A 58 6.07 15.32 -4.59
N ASP A 59 6.08 14.15 -5.25
CA ASP A 59 5.80 14.05 -6.70
C ASP A 59 4.43 13.42 -7.04
N GLN A 60 3.68 12.93 -6.05
CA GLN A 60 2.42 12.21 -6.31
C GLN A 60 1.50 12.07 -5.08
N VAL A 61 0.21 11.89 -5.36
CA VAL A 61 -0.79 11.51 -4.35
C VAL A 61 -0.99 10.00 -4.40
N VAL A 62 -0.70 9.32 -3.29
CA VAL A 62 -0.77 7.87 -3.18
C VAL A 62 -2.07 7.46 -2.47
N PRO A 63 -2.94 6.64 -3.10
CA PRO A 63 -4.08 6.06 -2.42
C PRO A 63 -3.63 4.97 -1.44
N VAL A 64 -4.26 4.95 -0.26
CA VAL A 64 -3.97 3.98 0.80
C VAL A 64 -5.16 3.03 0.94
N LEU A 65 -4.89 1.76 0.67
CA LEU A 65 -5.86 0.68 0.72
C LEU A 65 -5.86 0.01 2.09
N ASP A 66 -7.03 -0.50 2.51
CA ASP A 66 -7.12 -1.36 3.68
C ASP A 66 -6.62 -2.77 3.34
N ALA A 67 -5.50 -3.20 3.93
CA ALA A 67 -5.02 -4.58 3.78
C ALA A 67 -5.60 -5.51 4.86
N ARG A 68 -6.35 -4.99 5.83
CA ARG A 68 -6.96 -5.79 6.90
C ARG A 68 -8.11 -6.59 6.33
N LYS A 69 -8.28 -7.83 6.79
CA LYS A 69 -9.36 -8.73 6.36
C LYS A 69 -10.75 -8.32 6.88
N ASN A 70 -10.83 -7.28 7.70
CA ASN A 70 -12.06 -6.84 8.35
C ASN A 70 -12.76 -5.74 7.54
N SER A 71 -14.07 -5.88 7.38
CA SER A 71 -14.92 -4.99 6.57
C SER A 71 -15.36 -3.71 7.28
N SER A 72 -15.00 -3.53 8.56
CA SER A 72 -15.26 -2.28 9.27
C SER A 72 -14.08 -1.32 9.11
N PRO A 73 -14.34 0.01 9.06
CA PRO A 73 -13.28 0.99 9.14
C PRO A 73 -12.64 0.88 10.53
N ALA A 74 -11.62 0.04 10.66
CA ALA A 74 -10.95 -0.14 11.93
C ALA A 74 -10.11 1.12 12.22
N ASP A 75 -10.23 1.60 13.46
CA ASP A 75 -9.50 2.76 13.94
C ASP A 75 -8.00 2.61 13.64
N ILE A 76 -7.42 3.66 13.09
CA ILE A 76 -5.98 3.70 12.84
C ILE A 76 -5.33 3.89 14.21
N SER A 77 -4.64 2.87 14.71
CA SER A 77 -3.91 2.90 15.99
C SER A 77 -2.59 3.66 15.84
N ASP A 78 -1.89 3.91 16.94
CA ASP A 78 -0.56 4.55 16.90
C ASP A 78 0.55 3.58 16.45
N LEU A 79 0.25 2.28 16.48
CA LEU A 79 1.12 1.22 15.96
C LEU A 79 0.92 0.96 14.47
N SER A 80 -0.17 1.48 13.90
CA SER A 80 -0.49 1.31 12.49
C SER A 80 0.63 1.89 11.62
N CYS A 81 0.86 1.25 10.47
CA CYS A 81 1.86 1.71 9.52
C CYS A 81 1.38 1.50 8.08
N ILE A 82 2.00 2.22 7.15
CA ILE A 82 1.70 2.11 5.73
C ILE A 82 2.92 1.54 5.02
N VAL A 83 2.70 0.62 4.09
CA VAL A 83 3.72 0.20 3.13
C VAL A 83 3.35 0.74 1.76
N LEU A 84 4.27 1.49 1.16
CA LEU A 84 4.17 2.04 -0.19
C LEU A 84 4.81 1.04 -1.16
N PHE A 85 4.01 0.49 -2.07
CA PHE A 85 4.44 -0.45 -3.09
C PHE A 85 4.58 0.26 -4.42
N GLU A 86 5.75 0.11 -5.02
CA GLU A 86 6.00 0.53 -6.40
C GLU A 86 5.66 -0.62 -7.35
N ASN A 87 4.69 -0.39 -8.23
CA ASN A 87 4.26 -1.37 -9.22
C ASN A 87 4.56 -0.83 -10.62
N VAL A 88 5.38 -1.55 -11.39
CA VAL A 88 5.67 -1.21 -12.78
C VAL A 88 4.61 -1.83 -13.67
N VAL A 89 3.81 -1.00 -14.33
CA VAL A 89 2.79 -1.41 -15.31
C VAL A 89 3.20 -0.86 -16.68
N GLY A 90 3.77 -1.72 -17.51
CA GLY A 90 4.33 -1.32 -18.81
C GLY A 90 5.53 -0.38 -18.65
N ARG A 91 5.35 0.90 -18.99
CA ARG A 91 6.38 1.95 -18.81
C ARG A 91 6.07 2.91 -17.66
N THR A 92 4.98 2.67 -16.93
CA THR A 92 4.49 3.56 -15.88
C THR A 92 4.73 2.91 -14.52
N THR A 93 5.30 3.66 -13.59
CA THR A 93 5.37 3.26 -12.18
C THR A 93 4.15 3.82 -11.46
N ILE A 94 3.39 2.94 -10.80
CA ILE A 94 2.23 3.29 -9.99
C ILE A 94 2.57 2.97 -8.55
N VAL A 95 2.43 3.96 -7.67
CA VAL A 95 2.64 3.76 -6.23
C VAL A 95 1.31 3.63 -5.51
N THR A 96 1.19 2.58 -4.71
CA THR A 96 0.00 2.30 -3.89
C THR A 96 0.39 2.08 -2.44
N GLY A 97 -0.35 2.66 -1.51
CA GLY A 97 -0.18 2.42 -0.08
C GLY A 97 -1.10 1.30 0.41
N ARG A 98 -0.62 0.51 1.37
CA ARG A 98 -1.46 -0.42 2.14
C ARG A 98 -1.30 -0.16 3.63
N LEU A 99 -2.40 -0.07 4.35
CA LEU A 99 -2.42 0.08 5.81
C LEU A 99 -2.31 -1.28 6.49
N TYR A 100 -1.39 -1.37 7.46
CA TYR A 100 -1.20 -2.51 8.36
C TYR A 100 -1.40 -2.07 9.80
N GLU A 101 -1.80 -3.00 10.66
CA GLU A 101 -2.06 -2.71 12.08
C GLU A 101 -0.77 -2.51 12.88
N SER A 102 0.33 -3.14 12.43
CA SER A 102 1.66 -3.00 13.04
C SER A 102 2.76 -3.32 12.04
N ALA A 103 3.98 -2.90 12.36
CA ALA A 103 5.17 -3.28 11.60
C ALA A 103 5.41 -4.80 11.57
N CYS A 104 4.93 -5.56 12.56
CA CYS A 104 5.04 -7.02 12.55
C CYS A 104 4.34 -7.65 11.34
N GLN A 105 3.13 -7.18 11.00
CA GLN A 105 2.40 -7.66 9.82
C GLN A 105 3.14 -7.33 8.51
N VAL A 106 3.92 -6.25 8.50
CA VAL A 106 4.77 -5.90 7.35
C VAL A 106 5.91 -6.92 7.21
N PHE A 107 6.53 -7.34 8.32
CA PHE A 107 7.56 -8.37 8.29
C PHE A 107 7.00 -9.75 7.92
N ASP A 108 5.82 -10.12 8.41
CA ASP A 108 5.16 -11.38 8.05
C ASP A 108 4.92 -11.45 6.53
N LEU A 109 4.48 -10.35 5.92
CA LEU A 109 4.33 -10.26 4.45
C LEU A 109 5.64 -10.48 3.71
N ILE A 110 6.76 -9.93 4.21
CA ILE A 110 8.08 -10.14 3.59
C ILE A 110 8.41 -11.62 3.56
N VAL A 111 8.20 -12.31 4.69
CA VAL A 111 8.49 -13.74 4.82
C VAL A 111 7.61 -14.56 3.87
N GLU A 112 6.31 -14.28 3.84
CA GLU A 112 5.38 -14.95 2.91
C GLU A 112 5.80 -14.77 1.44
N CYS A 113 6.23 -13.57 1.05
CA CYS A 113 6.69 -13.29 -0.31
C CYS A 113 8.08 -13.88 -0.65
N MET A 114 8.87 -14.26 0.35
CA MET A 114 10.15 -14.97 0.14
C MET A 114 9.94 -16.47 -0.09
N ASP A 115 8.85 -17.03 0.44
CA ASP A 115 8.56 -18.47 0.39
C ASP A 115 7.75 -18.90 -0.84
N GLU A 116 7.29 -17.96 -1.68
CA GLU A 116 6.64 -18.32 -2.95
C GLU A 116 7.66 -18.76 -4.01
N PRO A 117 7.66 -20.03 -4.45
CA PRO A 117 8.47 -20.43 -5.60
C PRO A 117 7.96 -19.70 -6.85
N GLU A 118 8.88 -19.22 -7.69
CA GLU A 118 8.60 -18.54 -8.94
C GLU A 118 7.60 -19.35 -9.78
N THR A 119 6.32 -18.96 -9.76
CA THR A 119 5.41 -19.32 -10.85
C THR A 119 5.70 -18.39 -12.01
N HIS A 120 6.83 -18.66 -12.66
CA HIS A 120 6.94 -18.36 -14.07
C HIS A 120 5.75 -19.01 -14.79
N GLU A 121 5.03 -18.20 -15.56
CA GLU A 121 3.96 -18.58 -16.49
C GLU A 121 2.59 -18.97 -15.90
N HIS A 122 1.72 -17.97 -15.71
CA HIS A 122 0.37 -18.10 -16.27
C HIS A 122 0.12 -16.97 -17.26
N LEU A 123 0.63 -17.26 -18.46
CA LEU A 123 0.23 -16.67 -19.73
C LEU A 123 -1.29 -16.54 -19.80
N TYR A 124 -1.73 -15.45 -20.42
CA TYR A 124 -3.05 -15.23 -20.97
C TYR A 124 -3.54 -16.46 -21.76
N ALA A 125 -4.18 -17.43 -21.09
CA ALA A 125 -5.00 -18.41 -21.76
C ALA A 125 -6.40 -17.80 -21.93
N ILE A 126 -6.57 -17.12 -23.05
CA ILE A 126 -7.89 -16.83 -23.63
C ILE A 126 -8.65 -18.16 -23.64
N SER A 127 -9.73 -18.26 -22.86
CA SER A 127 -10.63 -19.42 -22.90
C SER A 127 -11.47 -19.35 -24.17
N GLU A 128 -10.86 -19.67 -25.31
CA GLU A 128 -11.57 -20.01 -26.53
C GLU A 128 -11.38 -21.51 -26.79
N HIS A 129 -12.27 -22.31 -26.24
CA HIS A 129 -12.66 -23.55 -26.90
C HIS A 129 -14.18 -23.69 -26.89
N HIS A 130 -14.72 -23.38 -28.06
CA HIS A 130 -15.98 -23.86 -28.58
C HIS A 130 -16.24 -25.31 -28.14
N GLN A 131 -17.40 -25.57 -27.53
CA GLN A 131 -17.98 -26.90 -27.59
C GLN A 131 -19.29 -26.81 -28.35
N ALA A 132 -19.22 -27.38 -29.55
CA ALA A 132 -20.28 -27.49 -30.52
C ALA A 132 -21.42 -28.34 -29.98
N CYS A 133 -22.61 -27.93 -30.39
CA CYS A 133 -23.81 -28.72 -30.60
C CYS A 133 -23.54 -30.22 -30.86
N GLU A 134 -24.11 -31.10 -30.05
CA GLU A 134 -24.52 -32.42 -30.52
C GLU A 134 -25.96 -32.72 -30.06
N THR A 135 -26.70 -33.16 -31.06
CA THR A 135 -28.13 -33.43 -31.19
C THR A 135 -28.61 -34.58 -30.30
N ALA A 136 -29.83 -34.43 -29.81
CA ALA A 136 -30.62 -35.50 -29.22
C ALA A 136 -31.23 -36.38 -30.31
N GLU A 137 -31.04 -37.70 -30.21
CA GLU A 137 -31.95 -38.75 -30.66
C GLU A 137 -31.94 -39.90 -29.65
#